data_AF-A0A8K1CSR3-F1
#
_entry.id   AF-A0A8K1CSR3-F1
#
_cell.length_a   1.000
_cell.length_b   1.000
_cell.length_c   1.000
_cell.angle_alpha   90.00
_cell.angle_beta   90.00
_cell.angle_gamma   90.00
#
_symmetry.space_group_name_H-M   'P 1'
#
loop_
_entity.id
_entity.type
_entity.pdbx_description
1 polymer ?
#
loop_
_entity_poly.entity_id
_entity_poly.type
_entity_poly.pdbx_seq_one_letter_code
_entity_poly.pdbx_strand_id
1 'polypeptide(L)'
;MDGPKGTEKIVVATGTGVFFGTAVGAVESVWAVPKLGAQLPKFTAQAKHIGARALVFGAVAALYTTAEYTAESVSQKTSPVNAAIGGAVAGIVPGIVAKNARVAFASSLVSAAVMTAATYWNEQSESAFDKYAKARAAEQS
;
A
#
# COMPACT_ATOMS: atom_id res chain seq x y z
N MET A 1 -14.33 5.31 -15.87
CA MET A 1 -13.19 6.24 -15.89
C MET A 1 -11.94 5.39 -15.86
N ASP A 2 -11.12 5.43 -16.90
CA ASP A 2 -9.83 4.75 -16.92
C ASP A 2 -8.96 5.36 -15.80
N GLY A 3 -8.74 4.62 -14.72
CA GLY A 3 -7.89 5.06 -13.61
C GLY A 3 -6.45 5.34 -14.06
N PRO A 4 -5.63 5.99 -13.21
CA PRO A 4 -4.25 6.32 -13.55
C PRO A 4 -3.49 5.07 -14.01
N LYS A 5 -2.87 5.12 -15.20
CA LYS A 5 -2.16 4.00 -15.82
C LYS A 5 -0.65 4.17 -15.69
N GLY A 6 0.07 3.06 -15.49
CA GLY A 6 1.54 3.03 -15.48
C GLY A 6 2.17 3.97 -14.43
N THR A 7 3.03 4.88 -14.88
CA THR A 7 3.81 5.78 -14.01
C THR A 7 2.93 6.64 -13.09
N GLU A 8 1.74 7.06 -13.54
CA GLU A 8 0.84 7.86 -12.71
C GLU A 8 0.32 7.05 -11.50
N LYS A 9 0.00 5.76 -11.71
CA LYS A 9 -0.39 4.83 -10.64
C LYS A 9 0.72 4.70 -9.60
N ILE A 10 1.96 4.61 -10.07
CA ILE A 10 3.15 4.49 -9.20
C ILE A 10 3.32 5.77 -8.37
N VAL A 11 3.23 6.95 -8.98
CA VAL A 11 3.39 8.24 -8.28
C VAL A 11 2.28 8.43 -7.24
N VAL A 12 1.03 8.18 -7.61
CA VAL A 12 -0.12 8.33 -6.70
C VAL A 12 -0.03 7.33 -5.54
N ALA A 13 0.30 6.06 -5.81
CA ALA A 13 0.44 5.06 -4.77
C ALA A 13 1.63 5.36 -3.86
N THR A 14 2.76 5.78 -4.42
CA THR A 14 3.94 6.18 -3.64
C THR A 14 3.62 7.36 -2.74
N GLY A 15 2.97 8.40 -3.27
CA GLY A 15 2.52 9.56 -2.48
C GLY A 15 1.58 9.17 -1.35
N THR A 16 0.63 8.27 -1.63
CA THR A 16 -0.31 7.73 -0.63
C THR A 16 0.44 6.94 0.45
N GLY A 17 1.42 6.12 0.06
CA GLY A 17 2.28 5.37 0.98
C GLY A 17 3.13 6.29 1.87
N VAL A 18 3.72 7.34 1.30
CA VAL A 18 4.48 8.35 2.05
C VAL A 18 3.60 9.07 3.05
N PHE A 19 2.40 9.48 2.64
CA PHE A 19 1.43 10.14 3.53
C PHE A 19 1.05 9.21 4.69
N PHE A 20 0.68 7.97 4.39
CA PHE A 20 0.33 6.99 5.41
C PHE A 20 1.50 6.70 6.36
N GLY A 21 2.71 6.53 5.84
CA GLY A 21 3.91 6.32 6.65
C GLY A 21 4.24 7.51 7.54
N THR A 22 3.97 8.74 7.08
CA THR A 22 4.12 9.96 7.88
C THR A 22 3.10 9.97 9.03
N ALA A 23 1.84 9.63 8.75
CA ALA A 23 0.79 9.55 9.76
C ALA A 23 1.09 8.49 10.83
N VAL A 24 1.50 7.28 10.42
CA VAL A 24 1.91 6.22 11.35
C VAL A 24 3.12 6.67 12.18
N GLY A 25 4.13 7.24 11.53
CA GLY A 25 5.31 7.75 12.23
C GLY A 25 4.98 8.84 13.25
N ALA A 26 4.00 9.71 12.95
CA ALA A 26 3.54 10.74 13.87
C ALA A 26 2.85 10.12 15.10
N VAL A 27 1.95 9.15 14.90
CA VAL A 27 1.29 8.45 16.01
C VAL A 27 2.32 7.70 16.88
N GLU A 28 3.25 6.96 16.26
CA GLU A 28 4.33 6.28 16.99
C GLU A 28 5.20 7.27 17.77
N SER A 29 5.47 8.47 17.22
CA SER A 29 6.26 9.48 17.92
C SER A 29 5.60 10.00 19.20
N VAL A 30 4.27 10.10 19.23
CA VAL A 30 3.50 10.50 20.42
C VAL A 30 3.57 9.42 21.49
N TRP A 31 3.51 8.14 21.08
CA TRP A 31 3.51 7.00 22.00
C TRP A 31 4.90 6.69 22.56
N ALA A 32 5.95 7.08 21.82
CA ALA A 32 7.34 6.92 22.22
C ALA A 32 7.85 8.01 23.19
N VAL A 33 7.07 9.06 23.45
CA VAL A 33 7.46 10.10 24.42
C VAL A 33 7.51 9.48 25.83
N PRO A 34 8.67 9.48 26.52
CA PRO A 34 8.77 8.96 27.87
C PRO A 34 7.84 9.75 28.80
N LYS A 35 7.03 9.07 29.62
CA LYS A 35 6.20 9.73 30.64
C LYS A 35 7.12 10.41 31.68
N LEU A 36 6.82 11.69 31.96
CA LEU A 36 7.40 12.61 32.95
C LEU A 36 8.76 12.22 33.58
N GLY A 37 9.82 12.95 33.19
CA GLY A 37 11.09 13.01 33.92
C GLY A 37 12.35 12.80 33.07
N ALA A 38 12.22 12.22 31.88
CA ALA A 38 13.34 12.03 30.95
C ALA A 38 13.43 13.19 29.93
N GLN A 39 14.65 13.53 29.50
CA GLN A 39 14.89 14.54 28.47
C GLN A 39 14.00 14.28 27.24
N LEU A 40 13.22 15.29 26.85
CA LEU A 40 12.40 15.23 25.64
C LEU A 40 13.29 14.89 24.43
N PRO A 41 12.92 13.89 23.61
CA PRO A 41 13.71 13.55 22.43
C PRO A 41 13.76 14.76 21.50
N LYS A 42 14.97 15.12 21.04
CA LYS A 42 15.21 16.23 20.12
C LYS A 42 14.25 16.15 18.93
N PHE A 43 13.69 17.28 18.51
CA PHE A 43 12.80 17.35 17.35
C PHE A 43 13.37 16.64 16.11
N THR A 44 14.68 16.76 15.89
CA THR A 44 15.40 16.06 14.80
C THR A 44 15.30 14.53 14.86
N ALA A 45 15.31 13.95 16.07
CA ALA A 45 15.17 12.51 16.23
C ALA A 45 13.74 12.04 15.91
N GLN A 46 12.73 12.83 16.30
CA GLN A 46 11.33 12.57 15.97
C GLN A 46 11.07 12.74 14.46
N ALA A 47 11.57 13.81 13.87
CA ALA A 47 11.48 14.04 12.42
C ALA A 47 12.15 12.93 11.61
N LYS A 48 13.32 12.43 12.07
CA LYS A 48 13.99 11.28 11.46
C LYS A 48 13.15 10.00 11.58
N HIS A 49 12.50 9.78 12.72
CA HIS A 49 11.63 8.62 12.93
C HIS A 49 10.42 8.65 11.98
N ILE A 50 9.74 9.79 11.90
CA ILE A 50 8.61 10.01 11.00
C ILE A 50 9.04 9.84 9.54
N GLY A 51 10.14 10.49 9.14
CA GLY A 51 10.67 10.41 7.78
C GLY A 51 11.10 9.00 7.38
N ALA A 52 11.68 8.22 8.30
CA ALA A 52 12.02 6.83 8.04
C ALA A 52 10.77 5.98 7.77
N ARG A 53 9.69 6.17 8.53
CA ARG A 53 8.41 5.48 8.27
C ARG A 53 7.79 5.91 6.95
N ALA A 54 7.79 7.20 6.64
CA ALA A 54 7.31 7.74 5.37
C ALA A 54 8.03 7.09 4.17
N LEU A 55 9.36 6.98 4.23
CA LEU A 55 10.15 6.32 3.19
C LEU A 55 9.84 4.83 3.07
N VAL A 56 9.72 4.12 4.19
CA VAL A 56 9.42 2.67 4.19
C VAL A 56 8.07 2.40 3.53
N PHE A 57 7.01 3.10 3.94
CA PHE A 57 5.68 2.90 3.37
C PHE A 57 5.58 3.41 1.92
N GLY A 58 6.29 4.49 1.58
CA GLY A 58 6.43 4.95 0.20
C GLY A 58 7.10 3.89 -0.69
N ALA A 59 8.19 3.27 -0.22
CA ALA A 59 8.89 2.22 -0.95
C ALA A 59 8.03 0.96 -1.13
N VAL A 60 7.29 0.56 -0.10
CA VAL A 60 6.32 -0.57 -0.19
C VAL A 60 5.29 -0.30 -1.29
N ALA A 61 4.71 0.90 -1.32
CA ALA A 61 3.69 1.25 -2.31
C ALA A 61 4.27 1.36 -3.74
N ALA A 62 5.48 1.90 -3.88
CA ALA A 62 6.19 1.97 -5.16
C ALA A 62 6.52 0.56 -5.68
N LEU A 63 7.03 -0.32 -4.83
CA LEU A 63 7.38 -1.70 -5.19
C LEU A 63 6.13 -2.52 -5.53
N TYR A 64 5.07 -2.37 -4.75
CA TYR A 64 3.78 -3.01 -5.02
C TYR A 64 3.28 -2.65 -6.42
N THR A 65 3.13 -1.36 -6.70
CA THR A 65 2.54 -0.89 -7.96
C THR A 65 3.43 -1.18 -9.17
N THR A 66 4.75 -1.09 -9.00
CA THR A 66 5.70 -1.45 -10.07
C THR A 66 5.65 -2.94 -10.38
N ALA A 67 5.63 -3.80 -9.36
CA ALA A 67 5.56 -5.25 -9.54
C ALA A 67 4.22 -5.69 -10.12
N GLU A 68 3.11 -5.11 -9.64
CA GLU A 68 1.77 -5.34 -10.19
C GLU A 68 1.68 -4.91 -11.66
N TYR A 69 2.14 -3.71 -12.01
CA TYR A 69 2.17 -3.22 -13.38
C TYR A 69 3.01 -4.11 -14.30
N THR A 70 4.15 -4.60 -13.80
CA THR A 70 5.02 -5.52 -14.55
C THR A 70 4.35 -6.90 -14.73
N ALA A 71 3.63 -7.39 -13.72
CA ALA A 71 2.89 -8.64 -13.83
C ALA A 71 1.68 -8.53 -14.79
N GLU A 72 1.00 -7.38 -14.79
CA GLU A 72 -0.09 -7.07 -15.73
C GLU A 72 0.42 -6.95 -17.17
N SER A 73 1.59 -6.34 -17.39
CA SER A 73 2.15 -6.20 -18.73
C SER A 73 2.55 -7.55 -19.35
N VAL A 74 3.01 -8.50 -18.54
CA VAL A 74 3.38 -9.85 -18.98
C VAL A 74 2.14 -10.74 -19.18
N SER A 75 1.16 -10.67 -18.27
CA SER A 75 -0.03 -11.54 -18.33
C SER A 75 -1.15 -11.01 -19.24
N GLN A 76 -1.08 -9.74 -19.66
CA GLN A 76 -2.11 -9.03 -20.43
C GLN A 76 -3.52 -9.06 -19.81
N LYS A 77 -3.64 -9.44 -18.53
CA LYS A 77 -4.91 -9.55 -17.82
C LYS A 77 -4.74 -8.99 -16.42
N THR A 78 -5.75 -8.26 -15.95
CA THR A 78 -5.88 -7.92 -14.55
C THR A 78 -6.38 -9.18 -13.82
N SER A 79 -5.63 -9.67 -12.85
CA SER A 79 -5.97 -10.89 -12.12
C SER A 79 -5.50 -10.81 -10.67
N PRO A 80 -6.22 -11.43 -9.71
CA PRO A 80 -5.84 -11.43 -8.29
C PRO A 80 -4.44 -11.99 -8.01
N VAL A 81 -3.91 -12.79 -8.94
CA VAL A 81 -2.56 -13.35 -8.91
C VAL A 81 -1.48 -12.27 -9.13
N ASN A 82 -1.74 -11.27 -9.98
CA ASN A 82 -0.79 -10.18 -10.20
C ASN A 82 -0.68 -9.28 -8.97
N ALA A 83 -1.81 -9.04 -8.29
CA ALA A 83 -1.85 -8.36 -7.00
C ALA A 83 -1.15 -9.17 -5.90
N ALA A 84 -1.23 -10.51 -5.95
CA ALA A 84 -0.47 -11.39 -5.05
C ALA A 84 1.05 -11.20 -5.23
N ILE A 85 1.52 -11.13 -6.48
CA ILE A 85 2.94 -10.91 -6.81
C ILE A 85 3.38 -9.54 -6.32
N GLY A 86 2.59 -8.50 -6.60
CA GLY A 86 2.85 -7.15 -6.09
C GLY A 86 2.95 -7.11 -4.57
N GLY A 87 2.00 -7.76 -3.88
CA GLY A 87 1.97 -7.88 -2.42
C GLY A 87 3.17 -8.66 -1.87
N ALA A 88 3.57 -9.76 -2.52
CA ALA A 88 4.72 -10.55 -2.11
C ALA A 88 6.03 -9.75 -2.19
N VAL A 89 6.24 -9.01 -3.29
CA VAL A 89 7.43 -8.18 -3.51
C VAL A 89 7.47 -7.03 -2.50
N ALA A 90 6.35 -6.32 -2.33
CA ALA A 90 6.25 -5.21 -1.39
C ALA A 90 6.44 -5.68 0.07
N GLY A 91 5.98 -6.90 0.39
CA GLY A 91 6.15 -7.53 1.70
C GLY A 91 7.57 -7.92 2.05
N ILE A 92 8.55 -7.81 1.13
CA ILE A 92 9.97 -8.01 1.47
C ILE A 92 10.51 -6.82 2.30
N VAL A 93 9.97 -5.62 2.07
CA VAL A 93 10.49 -4.37 2.65
C VAL A 93 10.52 -4.39 4.18
N PRO A 94 9.46 -4.82 4.91
CA PRO A 94 9.52 -4.96 6.37
C PRO A 94 10.66 -5.88 6.85
N GLY A 95 10.95 -6.95 6.11
CA GLY A 95 12.04 -7.87 6.42
C GLY A 95 13.43 -7.26 6.21
N ILE A 96 13.60 -6.42 5.19
CA ILE A 96 14.84 -5.64 4.97
C ILE A 96 15.04 -4.66 6.13
N VAL A 97 13.99 -3.93 6.52
CA VAL A 97 14.03 -2.96 7.62
C VAL A 97 14.33 -3.67 8.95
N ALA A 98 13.69 -4.82 9.20
CA ALA A 98 13.91 -5.63 10.39
C ALA A 98 15.21 -6.47 10.35
N LYS A 99 15.91 -6.48 9.21
CA LYS A 99 17.08 -7.34 8.93
C LYS A 99 16.83 -8.81 9.28
N ASN A 100 15.62 -9.30 9.01
CA ASN A 100 15.18 -10.63 9.43
C ASN A 100 14.43 -11.34 8.28
N ALA A 101 15.01 -12.45 7.82
CA ALA A 101 14.47 -13.25 6.72
C ALA A 101 13.11 -13.89 7.05
N ARG A 102 12.85 -14.23 8.31
CA ARG A 102 11.55 -14.78 8.73
C ARG A 102 10.46 -13.72 8.64
N VAL A 103 10.80 -12.49 9.04
CA VAL A 103 9.89 -11.35 8.90
C VAL A 103 9.61 -11.11 7.43
N ALA A 104 10.65 -11.09 6.57
CA ALA A 104 10.48 -10.95 5.12
C ALA A 104 9.49 -11.97 4.53
N PHE A 105 9.69 -13.25 4.84
CA PHE A 105 8.83 -14.32 4.32
C PHE A 105 7.39 -14.20 4.83
N ALA A 106 7.21 -13.96 6.13
CA ALA A 106 5.89 -13.81 6.72
C ALA A 106 5.15 -12.58 6.16
N SER A 107 5.81 -11.42 6.07
CA SER A 107 5.19 -10.20 5.55
C SER A 107 4.93 -10.28 4.05
N SER A 108 5.72 -11.01 3.27
CA SER A 108 5.43 -11.30 1.86
C SER A 108 4.18 -12.15 1.71
N LEU A 109 4.03 -13.25 2.47
CA LEU A 109 2.84 -14.10 2.40
C LEU A 109 1.57 -13.36 2.83
N VAL A 110 1.64 -12.63 3.94
CA VAL A 110 0.51 -11.85 4.44
C VAL A 110 0.13 -10.75 3.45
N SER A 111 1.10 -9.99 2.95
CA SER A 111 0.83 -8.93 1.96
C SER A 111 0.26 -9.48 0.66
N ALA A 112 0.76 -10.63 0.18
CA ALA A 112 0.20 -11.29 -0.99
C ALA A 112 -1.27 -11.68 -0.77
N ALA A 113 -1.56 -12.36 0.34
CA ALA A 113 -2.92 -12.79 0.67
C ALA A 113 -3.89 -11.61 0.83
N VAL A 114 -3.46 -10.55 1.53
CA VAL A 114 -4.26 -9.33 1.72
C VAL A 114 -4.56 -8.65 0.38
N MET A 115 -3.56 -8.52 -0.51
CA MET A 115 -3.76 -7.87 -1.80
C MET A 115 -4.61 -8.69 -2.76
N THR A 116 -4.48 -10.02 -2.75
CA THR A 116 -5.37 -10.93 -3.49
C THR A 116 -6.81 -10.84 -2.97
N ALA A 117 -7.00 -10.84 -1.66
CA ALA A 117 -8.33 -10.70 -1.06
C ALA A 117 -8.95 -9.33 -1.37
N ALA A 118 -8.15 -8.26 -1.26
CA ALA A 118 -8.59 -6.90 -1.58
C ALA A 118 -9.00 -6.77 -3.04
N THR A 119 -8.22 -7.31 -3.98
CA THR A 119 -8.57 -7.29 -5.41
C THR A 119 -9.80 -8.13 -5.73
N TYR A 120 -9.93 -9.32 -5.15
CA TYR A 120 -11.13 -10.15 -5.29
C TYR A 120 -12.40 -9.42 -4.79
N TRP A 121 -12.31 -8.75 -3.64
CA TRP A 121 -13.42 -7.99 -3.09
C TRP A 121 -13.78 -6.78 -3.96
N ASN A 122 -12.76 -6.11 -4.51
CA ASN A 122 -12.95 -4.94 -5.38
C ASN A 122 -13.57 -5.33 -6.73
N GLU A 123 -13.28 -6.53 -7.25
CA GLU A 123 -13.96 -7.09 -8.43
C GLU A 123 -15.45 -7.38 -8.16
N GLN A 124 -15.81 -7.74 -6.93
CA GLN A 124 -17.22 -7.98 -6.55
C GLN A 124 -18.02 -6.70 -6.30
N SER A 125 -17.37 -5.60 -5.93
CA SER A 125 -18.07 -4.32 -5.73
C SER A 125 -18.40 -3.67 -7.08
N GLU A 126 -19.59 -3.94 -7.63
CA GLU A 126 -20.16 -3.10 -8.69
C GLU A 126 -20.20 -1.64 -8.19
N SER A 127 -19.66 -0.71 -8.98
CA SER A 127 -19.69 0.70 -8.60
C SER A 127 -21.15 1.16 -8.50
N ALA A 128 -21.49 1.97 -7.49
CA ALA A 128 -22.85 2.50 -7.33
C ALA A 128 -23.36 3.21 -8.61
N PHE A 129 -22.44 3.73 -9.41
CA PHE A 129 -22.71 4.31 -10.73
C PHE A 129 -23.07 3.27 -11.79
N ASP A 130 -22.44 2.10 -11.83
CA ASP A 130 -22.85 1.01 -12.74
C ASP A 130 -24.23 0.47 -12.39
N LYS A 131 -24.54 0.41 -11.09
CA LYS A 131 -25.87 0.06 -10.59
C LYS A 131 -26.92 1.10 -11.03
N TYR A 132 -26.59 2.39 -10.95
CA TYR A 132 -27.44 3.49 -11.40
C TYR A 132 -27.59 3.54 -12.94
N ALA A 133 -26.51 3.28 -13.68
CA ALA A 133 -26.49 3.26 -15.13
C ALA A 133 -27.29 2.07 -15.68
N LYS A 134 -27.16 0.88 -15.06
CA LYS A 134 -28.01 -0.28 -15.38
C LYS A 134 -29.48 -0.02 -15.04
N ALA A 135 -29.78 0.64 -13.93
CA ALA A 135 -31.15 1.01 -13.58
C ALA A 135 -31.77 1.99 -14.60
N ARG A 136 -31.02 3.00 -15.04
CA ARG A 136 -31.44 3.94 -16.10
C ARG A 136 -31.58 3.29 -17.47
N ALA A 137 -30.71 2.36 -17.83
CA ALA A 137 -30.81 1.62 -19.08
C ALA A 137 -32.02 0.67 -19.11
N ALA A 138 -32.39 0.10 -17.95
CA ALA A 138 -33.60 -0.72 -17.79
C ALA A 138 -34.90 0.10 -17.76
N GLU A 139 -34.87 1.38 -17.36
CA GLU A 139 -36.01 2.30 -17.49
C GLU A 139 -36.25 2.80 -18.92
N GLN A 140 -35.25 2.71 -19.80
CA GLN A 140 -35.33 3.17 -21.20
C GLN A 140 -35.68 2.05 -22.21
N SER A 141 -35.84 0.81 -21.75
CA SER A 141 -36.29 -0.35 -22.53
C SER A 141 -37.74 -0.70 -22.23
#